data_AF-A0A9E0EK80-F1
#
_entry.id   AF-A0A9E0EK80-F1
#
_cell.length_a   1.000
_cell.length_b   1.000
_cell.length_c   1.000
_cell.angle_alpha   90.00
_cell.angle_beta   90.00
_cell.angle_gamma   90.00
#
_symmetry.space_group_name_H-M   'P 1'
#
loop_
_entity.id
_entity.type
_entity.pdbx_description
1 polymer ?
#
loop_
_entity_poly.entity_id
_entity_poly.type
_entity_poly.pdbx_seq_one_letter_code
_entity_poly.pdbx_strand_id
1 'polypeptide(L)' 'MAQKKEIDAYRMAVLKVMMEAKKENGEPRFNETEAQDILEILSDADIEFGMPFNTPQETAEMMMDN' A
#
# COMPACT_ATOMS: atom_id res chain seq x y z
N MET A 1 -6.68 -15.71 13.22
CA MET A 1 -5.48 -15.17 13.90
C MET A 1 -5.56 -13.65 13.80
N ALA A 2 -5.54 -12.92 14.92
CA ALA A 2 -5.79 -11.46 14.92
C ALA A 2 -4.74 -10.70 14.09
N GLN A 3 -3.47 -11.08 14.22
CA GLN A 3 -2.31 -10.55 13.47
C GLN A 3 -2.55 -10.50 11.95
N LYS A 4 -3.00 -11.62 11.36
CA LYS A 4 -3.24 -11.68 9.90
C LYS A 4 -4.30 -10.68 9.45
N LYS A 5 -5.35 -10.46 10.26
CA LYS A 5 -6.38 -9.47 9.95
C LYS A 5 -5.83 -8.04 10.00
N GLU A 6 -4.90 -7.76 10.91
CA GLU A 6 -4.25 -6.45 11.02
C GLU A 6 -3.31 -6.19 9.84
N ILE A 7 -2.55 -7.19 9.42
CA ILE A 7 -1.71 -7.15 8.22
C ILE A 7 -2.57 -6.92 6.96
N ASP A 8 -3.66 -7.67 6.80
CA ASP A 8 -4.57 -7.52 5.66
C ASP A 8 -5.21 -6.12 5.66
N ALA A 9 -5.64 -5.61 6.82
CA ALA A 9 -6.22 -4.27 6.94
C ALA A 9 -5.21 -3.17 6.61
N TYR A 10 -3.96 -3.32 7.05
CA TYR A 10 -2.88 -2.41 6.71
C TYR A 10 -2.60 -2.42 5.21
N ARG A 11 -2.48 -3.61 4.59
CA ARG A 11 -2.29 -3.76 3.14
C ARG A 11 -3.42 -3.09 2.35
N MET A 12 -4.68 -3.30 2.75
CA MET A 12 -5.82 -2.63 2.12
C MET A 12 -5.78 -1.10 2.27
N ALA A 13 -5.32 -0.58 3.41
CA ALA A 13 -5.17 0.85 3.61
C ALA A 13 -4.08 1.45 2.71
N VAL A 14 -2.94 0.76 2.54
CA VAL A 14 -1.87 1.16 1.60
C VAL A 14 -2.42 1.18 0.17
N LEU A 15 -3.09 0.10 -0.26
CA LEU A 15 -3.68 0.00 -1.60
C LEU A 15 -4.65 1.16 -1.87
N LYS A 16 -5.50 1.50 -0.89
CA LYS A 16 -6.44 2.61 -1.01
C LYS A 16 -5.72 3.95 -1.28
N VAL A 17 -4.65 4.24 -0.54
CA VAL A 17 -3.86 5.47 -0.76
C VAL A 17 -3.28 5.50 -2.17
N MET A 18 -2.74 4.37 -2.64
CA MET A 18 -2.20 4.26 -4.00
C MET A 18 -3.27 4.49 -5.08
N MET A 19 -4.48 3.97 -4.88
CA MET A 19 -5.60 4.16 -5.81
C MET A 19 -6.16 5.59 -5.80
N GLU A 20 -6.04 6.31 -4.69
CA GLU A 20 -6.45 7.71 -4.56
C GLU A 20 -5.40 8.69 -5.10
N ALA A 21 -4.16 8.23 -5.31
CA ALA A 21 -3.08 9.03 -5.85
C ALA A 21 -3.39 9.47 -7.29
N LYS A 22 -3.09 10.74 -7.60
CA LYS A 22 -3.34 11.35 -8.90
C LYS A 22 -2.06 11.93 -9.48
N LYS A 23 -1.97 11.93 -10.81
CA LYS A 23 -0.97 12.66 -11.58
C LYS A 23 -1.30 14.16 -11.54
N GLU A 24 -0.38 14.99 -12.01
CA GLU A 24 -0.57 16.46 -12.08
C GLU A 24 -1.80 16.87 -12.90
N ASN A 25 -2.18 16.07 -13.90
CA ASN A 25 -3.36 16.29 -14.73
C ASN A 25 -4.69 15.86 -14.07
N GLY A 26 -4.64 15.33 -12.84
CA GLY A 26 -5.81 14.89 -12.07
C GLY A 26 -6.29 13.46 -12.38
N GLU A 27 -5.67 12.76 -13.34
CA GLU A 27 -5.96 11.36 -13.60
C GLU A 27 -5.35 10.45 -12.51
N PRO A 28 -5.96 9.29 -12.21
CA PRO A 28 -5.36 8.31 -11.31
C PRO A 28 -3.93 7.96 -11.72
N ARG A 29 -3.03 7.89 -10.73
CA ARG A 29 -1.63 7.50 -10.96
C ARG A 29 -1.54 6.03 -11.36
N PHE A 30 -2.36 5.19 -10.74
CA PHE A 30 -2.47 3.75 -10.96
C PHE A 30 -3.93 3.33 -11.12
N ASN A 31 -4.17 2.28 -11.89
CA ASN A 31 -5.41 1.52 -11.80
C ASN A 31 -5.34 0.46 -10.67
N GLU A 32 -6.46 -0.21 -10.39
CA GLU A 32 -6.54 -1.18 -9.28
C GLU A 32 -5.52 -2.33 -9.44
N THR A 33 -5.39 -2.90 -10.64
CA THR A 33 -4.45 -4.00 -10.92
C THR A 33 -3.02 -3.54 -10.75
N GLU A 34 -2.64 -2.38 -11.29
CA GLU A 34 -1.29 -1.83 -11.15
C GLU A 34 -0.93 -1.59 -9.67
N ALA A 35 -1.85 -1.02 -8.88
CA ALA A 35 -1.61 -0.76 -7.47
C ALA A 35 -1.51 -2.05 -6.65
N GLN A 36 -2.30 -3.08 -7.01
CA GLN A 36 -2.21 -4.42 -6.42
C GLN A 36 -0.86 -5.07 -6.73
N ASP A 37 -0.46 -5.10 -8.01
CA ASP A 37 0.79 -5.72 -8.46
C ASP A 37 2.02 -5.11 -7.77
N ILE A 38 2.04 -3.78 -7.60
CA ILE A 38 3.11 -3.09 -6.86
C ILE A 38 3.09 -3.52 -5.39
N LEU A 39 1.92 -3.60 -4.77
CA LEU A 39 1.81 -3.92 -3.35
C LEU A 39 2.07 -5.40 -3.03
N GLU A 40 1.91 -6.30 -4.00
CA GLU A 40 2.26 -7.72 -3.87
C GLU A 40 3.76 -7.97 -3.65
N ILE A 41 4.62 -7.00 -3.95
CA ILE A 41 6.07 -7.06 -3.65
C ILE A 41 6.32 -7.22 -2.14
N LEU A 42 5.45 -6.65 -1.30
CA LEU A 42 5.56 -6.77 0.15
C LEU A 42 4.93 -8.09 0.61
N SER A 43 5.72 -8.95 1.25
CA SER A 43 5.20 -10.13 1.93
C SER A 43 4.49 -9.74 3.24
N ASP A 44 3.73 -10.66 3.82
CA ASP A 44 3.10 -10.43 5.12
C ASP A 44 4.14 -10.14 6.22
N ALA A 45 5.34 -10.72 6.12
CA ALA A 45 6.43 -10.48 7.06
C ALA A 45 7.01 -9.07 6.91
N ASP A 46 7.10 -8.55 5.68
CA ASP A 46 7.54 -7.17 5.42
C ASP A 46 6.55 -6.15 5.99
N ILE A 47 5.24 -6.41 5.79
CA ILE A 47 4.18 -5.57 6.35
C ILE A 47 4.20 -5.61 7.88
N GLU A 48 4.29 -6.81 8.47
CA GLU A 48 4.35 -6.97 9.92
C GLU A 48 5.55 -6.25 10.55
N PHE A 49 6.71 -6.29 9.89
CA PHE A 49 7.92 -5.60 10.34
C PHE A 49 7.80 -4.07 10.19
N GLY A 50 7.22 -3.59 9.09
CA GLY A 50 7.13 -2.17 8.76
C GLY A 50 5.99 -1.42 9.45
N MET A 51 4.86 -2.08 9.74
CA MET A 51 3.65 -1.44 10.24
C MET A 51 3.79 -0.69 11.58
N PRO A 52 4.69 -1.04 12.53
CA PRO A 52 4.89 -0.26 13.74
C PRO A 52 5.64 1.05 13.52
N PHE A 53 6.34 1.18 12.38
CA PHE A 53 7.22 2.31 12.09
C PHE A 53 6.70 3.23 10.97
N ASN A 54 5.86 2.70 10.08
CA ASN A 54 5.33 3.43 8.93
C ASN A 54 3.80 3.41 8.95
N THR A 55 3.18 4.54 8.70
CA THR A 55 1.74 4.62 8.39
C THR A 55 1.44 4.01 7.02
N PRO A 56 0.19 3.61 6.74
CA PRO A 56 -0.18 3.13 5.40
C PRO A 56 0.12 4.14 4.29
N GLN A 57 0.04 5.44 4.59
CA GLN A 57 0.34 6.49 3.63
C GLN A 57 1.85 6.58 3.33
N GLU A 58 2.71 6.58 4.36
CA GLU A 58 4.17 6.58 4.15
C GLU A 58 4.63 5.34 3.37
N THR A 59 4.06 4.16 3.68
CA THR A 59 4.33 2.94 2.91
C THR A 59 3.86 3.06 1.47
N ALA A 60 2.65 3.61 1.22
CA ALA A 60 2.18 3.84 -0.14
C ALA A 60 3.11 4.78 -0.91
N GLU A 61 3.54 5.88 -0.30
CA GLU A 61 4.48 6.83 -0.92
C GLU A 61 5.80 6.16 -1.30
N MET A 62 6.38 5.35 -0.40
CA MET A 62 7.58 4.55 -0.70
C MET A 62 7.36 3.56 -1.85
N MET A 63 6.20 2.92 -1.93
CA MET A 63 5.89 1.96 -3.00
C MET A 63 5.63 2.63 -4.35
N MET A 64 5.10 3.85 -4.36
CA MET A 64 4.82 4.60 -5.59
C MET A 64 6.06 5.22 -6.23
N ASP A 65 7.12 5.41 -5.44
CA ASP A 65 8.39 6.01 -5.87
C ASP A 65 9.50 4.99 -6.17
N ASN A 66 9.21 3.68 -6.01
CA ASN A 66 10.03 2.56 -6.51
C ASN A 66 9.83 2.33 -8.02
#